data_AF-A0A151F7P2-F1
#
_entry.id   AF-A0A151F7P2-F1
#
_cell.length_a   1.000
_cell.length_b   1.000
_cell.length_c   1.000
_cell.angle_alpha   90.00
_cell.angle_beta   90.00
_cell.angle_gamma   90.00
#
_symmetry.space_group_name_H-M   'P 1'
#
loop_
_entity.id
_entity.type
_entity.pdbx_description
1 polymer ?
#
loop_
_entity_poly.entity_id
_entity_poly.type
_entity_poly.pdbx_seq_one_letter_code
_entity_poly.pdbx_strand_id
1 'polypeptide(L)'
;MYSQAKLQFEKAKKLYLEANMTEKVSEMQGMIAKCDKALDAETAYQKGMEYYSKKEYDNALTEFQRSKSLYDEIEDTKGSDKTQLMIDKCGGALKTLIAEAAYQEGMECYKHHEYDNAITKFEEAITLYEELENTEKAEELQNKLQEARDKNATKNRIFVIFGIFAAIVVVYLTVRMFVRRSKISGGSDILHLEKVYCSSCGKENIKGISYCRHCKAPLKSLDELEKEKILEDVSKKFISGEISEGEYHRIMNELKESL
;
A
#
# COMPACT_ATOMS: atom_id res chain seq x y z
N MET A 1 -31.44 -47.02 -22.22
CA MET A 1 -31.18 -47.97 -23.33
C MET A 1 -30.32 -49.16 -22.86
N TYR A 2 -29.20 -48.94 -22.16
CA TYR A 2 -28.30 -50.01 -21.70
C TYR A 2 -28.94 -51.05 -20.76
N SER A 3 -29.85 -50.66 -19.87
CA SER A 3 -30.57 -51.61 -19.00
C SER A 3 -31.41 -52.63 -19.78
N GLN A 4 -32.09 -52.18 -20.85
CA GLN A 4 -32.87 -53.09 -21.70
C GLN A 4 -31.95 -54.01 -22.52
N ALA A 5 -30.85 -53.47 -23.05
CA ALA A 5 -29.85 -54.27 -23.77
C ALA A 5 -29.25 -55.36 -22.88
N LYS A 6 -28.85 -55.01 -21.64
CA LYS A 6 -28.38 -55.95 -20.63
C LYS A 6 -29.37 -57.09 -20.40
N LEU A 7 -30.64 -56.77 -20.20
CA LEU A 7 -31.69 -57.79 -20.00
C LEU A 7 -31.80 -58.75 -21.18
N GLN A 8 -31.65 -58.27 -22.42
CA GLN A 8 -31.67 -59.14 -23.60
C GLN A 8 -30.43 -60.02 -23.68
N PHE A 9 -29.24 -59.51 -23.35
CA PHE A 9 -28.02 -60.31 -23.29
C PHE A 9 -28.07 -61.37 -22.18
N GLU A 10 -28.67 -61.07 -21.03
CA GLU A 10 -28.89 -62.06 -19.97
C GLU A 10 -29.83 -63.19 -20.42
N LYS A 11 -30.91 -62.86 -21.13
CA LYS A 11 -31.82 -63.85 -21.73
C LYS A 11 -31.09 -64.71 -22.78
N ALA A 12 -30.35 -64.07 -23.70
CA ALA A 12 -29.58 -64.78 -24.72
C ALA A 12 -28.52 -65.69 -24.11
N LYS A 13 -27.80 -65.22 -23.08
CA LYS A 13 -26.82 -66.02 -22.32
C LYS A 13 -27.45 -67.29 -21.74
N LYS A 14 -28.66 -67.18 -21.16
CA LYS A 14 -29.38 -68.33 -20.61
C LYS A 14 -29.71 -69.37 -21.69
N LEU A 15 -30.22 -68.92 -22.84
CA LEU A 15 -30.52 -69.81 -23.97
C LEU A 15 -29.26 -70.51 -24.51
N TYR A 16 -28.15 -69.79 -24.64
CA TYR A 16 -26.87 -70.37 -25.08
C TYR A 16 -26.29 -71.35 -24.06
N LEU A 17 -26.50 -71.10 -22.76
CA LEU A 17 -26.11 -72.03 -21.71
C LEU A 17 -26.91 -73.33 -21.79
N GLU A 18 -28.23 -73.25 -21.98
CA GLU A 18 -29.11 -74.41 -22.17
C GLU A 18 -28.74 -75.22 -23.44
N ALA A 19 -28.23 -74.54 -24.48
CA ALA A 19 -27.74 -75.16 -25.71
C ALA A 19 -26.27 -75.63 -25.65
N ASN A 20 -25.59 -75.55 -24.50
CA ASN A 20 -24.16 -75.88 -24.32
C ASN A 20 -23.21 -75.12 -25.26
N MET A 21 -23.56 -73.90 -25.68
CA MET A 21 -22.74 -73.05 -26.56
C MET A 21 -21.81 -72.14 -25.74
N THR A 22 -20.73 -72.70 -25.20
CA THR A 22 -19.83 -72.03 -24.24
C THR A 22 -19.19 -70.74 -24.75
N GLU A 23 -18.78 -70.71 -26.03
CA GLU A 23 -18.21 -69.50 -26.66
C GLU A 23 -19.21 -68.34 -26.68
N LYS A 24 -20.46 -68.62 -27.06
CA LYS A 24 -21.54 -67.62 -27.04
C LYS A 24 -21.88 -67.14 -25.65
N VAL A 25 -21.82 -68.01 -24.64
CA VAL A 25 -21.97 -67.59 -23.23
C VAL A 25 -20.89 -66.59 -22.83
N SER A 26 -19.64 -66.82 -23.21
CA SER A 26 -18.52 -65.91 -22.93
C SER A 26 -18.69 -64.57 -23.66
N GLU A 27 -19.10 -64.60 -24.93
CA GLU A 27 -19.42 -63.39 -25.70
C GLU A 27 -20.52 -62.55 -25.00
N MET A 28 -21.61 -63.18 -24.57
CA MET A 28 -22.70 -62.49 -23.86
C MET A 28 -22.24 -61.94 -22.50
N GLN A 29 -21.35 -62.62 -21.79
CA GLN A 29 -20.76 -62.08 -20.56
C GLN A 29 -19.96 -60.80 -20.83
N GLY A 30 -19.18 -60.75 -21.91
CA GLY A 30 -18.50 -59.54 -22.34
C GLY A 30 -19.46 -58.39 -22.64
N MET A 31 -20.57 -58.68 -23.34
CA MET A 31 -21.60 -57.67 -23.64
C MET A 31 -22.32 -57.16 -22.39
N ILE A 32 -22.63 -58.05 -21.44
CA ILE A 32 -23.24 -57.68 -20.15
C ILE A 32 -22.28 -56.75 -19.38
N ALA A 33 -20.99 -57.09 -19.31
CA ALA A 33 -19.99 -56.27 -18.64
C ALA A 33 -19.86 -54.87 -19.28
N LYS A 34 -19.92 -54.79 -20.62
CA LYS A 34 -19.96 -53.48 -21.31
C LYS A 34 -21.23 -52.69 -20.95
N CYS A 35 -22.39 -53.34 -20.85
CA CYS A 35 -23.62 -52.69 -20.43
C CYS A 35 -23.56 -52.19 -18.98
N ASP A 36 -22.92 -52.94 -18.07
CA ASP A 36 -22.73 -52.51 -16.68
C ASP A 36 -21.86 -51.26 -16.60
N LYS A 37 -20.72 -51.26 -17.29
CA LYS A 37 -19.87 -50.06 -17.39
C LYS A 37 -20.61 -48.87 -18.00
N ALA A 38 -21.43 -49.09 -19.02
CA ALA A 38 -22.23 -48.02 -19.63
C ALA A 38 -23.28 -47.43 -18.66
N LEU A 39 -23.88 -48.26 -17.80
CA LEU A 39 -24.81 -47.83 -16.75
C LEU A 39 -24.08 -47.05 -15.64
N ASP A 40 -22.88 -47.48 -15.25
CA ASP A 40 -22.03 -46.76 -14.31
C ASP A 40 -21.58 -45.40 -14.88
N ALA A 41 -21.24 -45.37 -16.18
CA ALA A 41 -20.88 -44.15 -16.90
C ALA A 41 -22.04 -43.15 -16.92
N GLU A 42 -23.26 -43.60 -17.21
CA GLU A 42 -24.46 -42.76 -17.19
C GLU A 42 -24.77 -42.27 -15.76
N THR A 43 -24.59 -43.12 -14.74
CA THR A 43 -24.80 -42.72 -13.35
C THR A 43 -23.83 -41.62 -12.93
N ALA A 44 -22.54 -41.74 -13.29
CA ALA A 44 -21.55 -40.70 -13.07
C ALA A 44 -21.89 -39.42 -13.86
N TYR A 45 -22.34 -39.55 -15.11
CA TYR A 45 -22.79 -38.40 -15.92
C TYR A 45 -23.93 -37.64 -15.22
N GLN A 46 -24.94 -38.34 -14.72
CA GLN A 46 -26.09 -37.73 -14.04
C GLN A 46 -25.69 -37.04 -12.72
N LYS A 47 -24.76 -37.61 -11.95
CA LYS A 47 -24.19 -36.94 -10.78
C LYS A 47 -23.42 -35.68 -11.17
N GLY A 48 -22.62 -35.74 -12.25
CA GLY A 48 -21.95 -34.57 -12.80
C GLY A 48 -22.93 -33.47 -13.18
N MET A 49 -24.05 -33.81 -13.81
CA MET A 49 -25.13 -32.87 -14.14
C MET A 49 -25.78 -32.27 -12.88
N GLU A 50 -25.99 -33.07 -11.83
CA GLU A 50 -26.52 -32.60 -10.55
C GLU A 50 -25.58 -31.57 -9.93
N TYR A 51 -24.28 -31.88 -9.82
CA TYR A 51 -23.27 -30.95 -9.32
C TYR A 51 -23.17 -29.68 -10.18
N TYR A 52 -23.21 -29.84 -11.51
CA TYR A 52 -23.20 -28.71 -12.44
C TYR A 52 -24.40 -27.79 -12.22
N SER A 53 -25.60 -28.33 -11.99
CA SER A 53 -26.80 -27.54 -11.69
C SER A 53 -26.70 -26.77 -10.38
N LYS A 54 -25.95 -27.29 -9.41
CA LYS A 54 -25.63 -26.64 -8.13
C LYS A 54 -24.45 -25.68 -8.22
N LYS A 55 -23.84 -25.53 -9.41
CA LYS A 55 -22.61 -24.75 -9.67
C LYS A 55 -21.38 -25.27 -8.90
N GLU A 56 -21.40 -26.53 -8.48
CA GLU A 56 -20.26 -27.20 -7.87
C GLU A 56 -19.35 -27.77 -8.97
N TYR A 57 -18.70 -26.88 -9.73
CA TYR A 57 -18.02 -27.24 -10.97
C TYR A 57 -16.85 -28.23 -10.79
N ASP A 58 -16.13 -28.19 -9.66
CA ASP A 58 -15.05 -29.15 -9.37
C ASP A 58 -15.58 -30.58 -9.14
N ASN A 59 -16.67 -30.69 -8.38
CA ASN A 59 -17.36 -31.98 -8.16
C ASN A 59 -17.96 -32.49 -9.48
N ALA A 60 -18.56 -31.60 -10.26
CA ALA A 60 -19.11 -31.93 -11.58
C ALA A 60 -18.01 -32.46 -12.53
N LEU A 61 -16.87 -31.77 -12.58
CA LEU A 61 -15.71 -32.14 -13.40
C LEU A 61 -15.21 -33.54 -13.06
N THR A 62 -15.10 -33.86 -11.76
CA THR A 62 -14.67 -35.18 -11.28
C THR A 62 -15.61 -36.29 -11.77
N GLU A 63 -16.92 -36.11 -11.63
CA GLU A 63 -17.91 -37.11 -12.06
C GLU A 63 -17.99 -37.21 -13.60
N PHE A 64 -17.85 -36.11 -14.34
CA PHE A 64 -17.77 -36.15 -15.79
C PHE A 64 -16.49 -36.83 -16.28
N GLN A 65 -15.33 -36.59 -15.68
CA GLN A 65 -14.10 -37.29 -16.04
C GLN A 65 -14.21 -38.80 -15.81
N ARG A 66 -14.82 -39.20 -14.68
CA ARG A 66 -15.14 -40.61 -14.40
C ARG A 66 -16.07 -41.20 -15.46
N SER A 67 -17.15 -40.50 -15.79
CA SER A 67 -18.10 -40.92 -16.81
C SER A 67 -17.42 -41.09 -18.18
N LYS A 68 -16.58 -40.12 -18.59
CA LYS A 68 -15.85 -40.18 -19.85
C LYS A 68 -14.91 -41.38 -19.90
N SER A 69 -14.12 -41.61 -18.85
CA SER A 69 -13.23 -42.77 -18.76
C SER A 69 -13.98 -44.10 -18.96
N LEU A 70 -15.16 -44.23 -18.36
CA LEU A 70 -15.98 -45.43 -18.49
C LEU A 70 -16.56 -45.60 -19.91
N TYR A 71 -16.97 -44.50 -20.57
CA TYR A 71 -17.39 -44.55 -21.96
C TYR A 71 -16.23 -44.87 -22.92
N ASP A 72 -15.05 -44.31 -22.68
CA ASP A 72 -13.84 -44.60 -23.45
C ASP A 72 -13.46 -46.09 -23.35
N GLU A 73 -13.52 -46.67 -22.16
CA GLU A 73 -13.22 -48.10 -21.93
C GLU A 73 -14.13 -49.07 -22.69
N ILE A 74 -15.34 -48.64 -23.02
CA ILE A 74 -16.30 -49.44 -23.81
C ILE A 74 -16.40 -48.98 -25.26
N GLU A 75 -15.54 -48.05 -25.68
CA GLU A 75 -15.50 -47.45 -27.02
C GLU A 75 -16.82 -46.75 -27.43
N ASP A 76 -17.59 -46.26 -26.46
CA ASP A 76 -18.80 -45.46 -26.70
C ASP A 76 -18.41 -43.99 -26.96
N THR A 77 -18.04 -43.73 -28.21
CA THR A 77 -17.64 -42.39 -28.69
C THR A 77 -18.71 -41.33 -28.45
N LYS A 78 -19.99 -41.68 -28.62
CA LYS A 78 -21.10 -40.72 -28.40
C LYS A 78 -21.22 -40.32 -26.93
N GLY A 79 -21.11 -41.31 -26.04
CA GLY A 79 -21.07 -41.07 -24.60
C GLY A 79 -19.87 -40.23 -24.19
N SER A 80 -18.67 -40.59 -24.67
CA SER A 80 -17.44 -39.84 -24.43
C SER A 80 -17.53 -38.39 -24.90
N ASP A 81 -17.93 -38.14 -26.15
CA ASP A 81 -17.97 -36.80 -26.73
C ASP A 81 -18.99 -35.90 -26.02
N LYS A 82 -20.15 -36.46 -25.67
CA LYS A 82 -21.17 -35.77 -24.88
C LYS A 82 -20.63 -35.38 -23.50
N THR A 83 -19.87 -36.26 -22.86
CA THR A 83 -19.26 -35.99 -21.56
C THR A 83 -18.11 -35.00 -21.66
N GLN A 84 -17.29 -35.06 -22.72
CA GLN A 84 -16.22 -34.11 -22.99
C GLN A 84 -16.77 -32.68 -23.14
N LEU A 85 -17.88 -32.51 -23.86
CA LEU A 85 -18.54 -31.21 -23.96
C LEU A 85 -18.92 -30.64 -22.58
N MET A 86 -19.33 -31.50 -21.64
CA MET A 86 -19.67 -31.06 -20.29
C MET A 86 -18.42 -30.75 -19.44
N ILE A 87 -17.32 -31.49 -19.63
CA ILE A 87 -16.01 -31.18 -19.05
C ILE A 87 -15.56 -29.79 -19.48
N ASP A 88 -15.63 -29.50 -20.78
CA ASP A 88 -15.22 -28.20 -21.34
C ASP A 88 -16.08 -27.06 -20.77
N LYS A 89 -17.40 -27.27 -20.66
CA LYS A 89 -18.31 -26.31 -20.01
C LYS A 89 -17.98 -26.07 -18.54
N CYS A 90 -17.64 -27.12 -17.78
CA CYS A 90 -17.20 -26.96 -16.39
C CYS A 90 -15.90 -26.14 -16.31
N GLY A 91 -14.94 -26.46 -17.16
CA GLY A 91 -13.67 -25.72 -17.25
C GLY A 91 -13.87 -24.24 -17.58
N GLY A 92 -14.72 -23.94 -18.57
CA GLY A 92 -15.08 -22.55 -18.92
C GLY A 92 -15.79 -21.81 -17.79
N ALA A 93 -16.72 -22.48 -17.10
CA ALA A 93 -17.42 -21.89 -15.95
C ALA A 93 -16.46 -21.59 -14.78
N LEU A 94 -15.54 -22.51 -14.48
CA LEU A 94 -14.54 -22.33 -13.44
C LEU A 94 -13.60 -21.17 -13.76
N LYS A 95 -13.07 -21.12 -15.00
CA LYS A 95 -12.27 -19.98 -15.46
C LYS A 95 -13.02 -18.65 -15.35
N THR A 96 -14.31 -18.64 -15.67
CA THR A 96 -15.14 -17.43 -15.54
C THR A 96 -15.24 -16.98 -14.08
N LEU A 97 -15.41 -17.91 -13.14
CA LEU A 97 -15.42 -17.58 -11.71
C LEU A 97 -14.09 -17.01 -11.23
N ILE A 98 -12.97 -17.62 -11.66
CA ILE A 98 -11.62 -17.15 -11.29
C ILE A 98 -11.36 -15.76 -11.90
N ALA A 99 -11.73 -15.54 -13.16
CA ALA A 99 -11.59 -14.24 -13.82
C ALA A 99 -12.38 -13.14 -13.11
N GLU A 100 -13.62 -13.44 -12.71
CA GLU A 100 -14.45 -12.51 -11.95
C GLU A 100 -13.88 -12.24 -10.55
N ALA A 101 -13.39 -13.27 -9.85
CA ALA A 101 -12.74 -13.10 -8.56
C ALA A 101 -11.49 -12.21 -8.65
N ALA A 102 -10.60 -12.47 -9.62
CA ALA A 102 -9.43 -11.64 -9.87
C ALA A 102 -9.81 -10.20 -10.22
N TYR A 103 -10.86 -10.00 -11.02
CA TYR A 103 -11.39 -8.67 -11.31
C TYR A 103 -11.87 -7.94 -10.05
N GLN A 104 -12.66 -8.60 -9.19
CA GLN A 104 -13.16 -7.99 -7.96
C GLN A 104 -12.04 -7.66 -6.98
N GLU A 105 -11.05 -8.54 -6.82
CA GLU A 105 -9.84 -8.28 -6.04
C GLU A 105 -9.07 -7.07 -6.60
N GLY A 106 -8.89 -6.98 -7.92
CA GLY A 106 -8.26 -5.84 -8.56
C GLY A 106 -9.00 -4.53 -8.30
N MET A 107 -10.34 -4.56 -8.36
CA MET A 107 -11.18 -3.41 -8.02
C MET A 107 -11.06 -3.01 -6.54
N GLU A 108 -10.93 -3.97 -5.64
CA GLU A 108 -10.72 -3.71 -4.21
C GLU A 108 -9.35 -3.08 -3.94
N CYS A 109 -8.26 -3.62 -4.50
CA CYS A 109 -6.93 -3.03 -4.43
C CYS A 109 -6.93 -1.61 -5.01
N TYR A 110 -7.62 -1.39 -6.13
CA TYR A 110 -7.73 -0.07 -6.76
C TYR A 110 -8.40 0.96 -5.83
N LYS A 111 -9.50 0.57 -5.15
CA LYS A 111 -10.20 1.42 -4.17
C LYS A 111 -9.30 1.77 -2.98
N HIS A 112 -8.41 0.86 -2.58
CA HIS A 112 -7.44 1.08 -1.50
C HIS A 112 -6.14 1.77 -1.94
N HIS A 113 -6.07 2.27 -3.18
CA HIS A 113 -4.86 2.91 -3.75
C HIS A 113 -3.62 2.00 -3.81
N GLU A 114 -3.84 0.68 -3.80
CA GLU A 114 -2.84 -0.36 -3.99
C GLU A 114 -2.71 -0.68 -5.50
N TYR A 115 -2.28 0.32 -6.27
CA TYR A 115 -2.36 0.24 -7.72
C TYR A 115 -1.48 -0.86 -8.33
N ASP A 116 -0.32 -1.18 -7.75
CA ASP A 116 0.52 -2.30 -8.21
C ASP A 116 -0.22 -3.66 -8.10
N ASN A 117 -0.91 -3.89 -6.98
CA ASN A 117 -1.71 -5.09 -6.77
C ASN A 117 -2.92 -5.12 -7.72
N ALA A 118 -3.59 -3.97 -7.89
CA ALA A 118 -4.72 -3.84 -8.81
C ALA A 118 -4.34 -4.15 -10.25
N ILE A 119 -3.19 -3.64 -10.72
CA ILE A 119 -2.64 -3.91 -12.05
C ILE A 119 -2.45 -5.40 -12.25
N THR A 120 -1.77 -6.07 -11.32
CA THR A 120 -1.50 -7.51 -11.38
C THR A 120 -2.80 -8.32 -11.49
N LYS A 121 -3.81 -7.94 -10.69
CA LYS A 121 -5.10 -8.63 -10.66
C LYS A 121 -5.96 -8.38 -11.91
N PHE A 122 -5.90 -7.18 -12.48
CA PHE A 122 -6.55 -6.91 -13.76
C PHE A 122 -5.88 -7.66 -14.92
N GLU A 123 -4.54 -7.78 -14.94
CA GLU A 123 -3.82 -8.57 -15.95
C GLU A 123 -4.17 -10.06 -15.87
N GLU A 124 -4.28 -10.61 -14.65
CA GLU A 124 -4.73 -11.99 -14.41
C GLU A 124 -6.15 -12.20 -14.97
N ALA A 125 -7.09 -11.30 -14.65
CA ALA A 125 -8.47 -11.38 -15.13
C ALA A 125 -8.58 -11.23 -16.66
N ILE A 126 -7.83 -10.32 -17.28
CA ILE A 126 -7.80 -10.13 -18.75
C ILE A 126 -7.34 -11.41 -19.43
N THR A 127 -6.24 -12.00 -18.97
CA THR A 127 -5.69 -13.24 -19.54
C THR A 127 -6.75 -14.36 -19.53
N LEU A 128 -7.48 -14.50 -18.42
CA LEU A 128 -8.54 -15.49 -18.29
C LEU A 128 -9.75 -15.19 -19.20
N TYR A 129 -10.13 -13.92 -19.37
CA TYR A 129 -11.21 -13.54 -20.29
C TYR A 129 -10.82 -13.73 -21.77
N GLU A 130 -9.56 -13.51 -22.13
CA GLU A 130 -9.03 -13.81 -23.47
C GLU A 130 -9.04 -15.33 -23.75
N GLU A 131 -8.64 -16.16 -22.78
CA GLU A 131 -8.74 -17.62 -22.88
C GLU A 131 -10.18 -18.13 -23.00
N LEU A 132 -11.15 -17.36 -22.51
CA LEU A 132 -12.59 -17.62 -22.63
C LEU A 132 -13.21 -17.01 -23.90
N GLU A 133 -12.40 -16.40 -24.76
CA GLU A 133 -12.82 -15.65 -25.95
C GLU A 133 -13.85 -14.53 -25.64
N ASN A 134 -13.84 -14.02 -24.40
CA ASN A 134 -14.70 -12.93 -23.96
C ASN A 134 -14.02 -11.58 -24.20
N THR A 135 -13.96 -11.18 -25.48
CA THR A 135 -13.26 -9.97 -25.92
C THR A 135 -13.86 -8.69 -25.33
N GLU A 136 -15.18 -8.64 -25.15
CA GLU A 136 -15.88 -7.48 -24.57
C GLU A 136 -15.40 -7.19 -23.14
N LYS A 137 -15.39 -8.21 -22.27
CA LYS A 137 -14.89 -8.04 -20.90
C LYS A 137 -13.39 -7.79 -20.86
N ALA A 138 -12.62 -8.45 -21.71
CA ALA A 138 -11.17 -8.21 -21.80
C ALA A 138 -10.87 -6.74 -22.13
N GLU A 139 -11.55 -6.17 -23.13
CA GLU A 139 -11.41 -4.76 -23.52
C GLU A 139 -11.88 -3.80 -22.40
N GLU A 140 -12.98 -4.09 -21.72
CA GLU A 140 -13.44 -3.29 -20.57
C GLU A 140 -12.35 -3.24 -19.48
N LEU A 141 -11.76 -4.39 -19.15
CA LEU A 141 -10.71 -4.48 -18.15
C LEU A 141 -9.40 -3.83 -18.61
N GLN A 142 -9.07 -3.85 -19.91
CA GLN A 142 -7.90 -3.14 -20.44
C GLN A 142 -7.97 -1.64 -20.16
N ASN A 143 -9.16 -1.03 -20.26
CA ASN A 143 -9.35 0.38 -19.91
C ASN A 143 -9.10 0.63 -18.41
N LYS A 144 -9.64 -0.22 -17.53
CA LYS A 144 -9.42 -0.13 -16.08
C LYS A 144 -7.96 -0.35 -15.69
N LEU A 145 -7.28 -1.27 -16.36
CA LEU A 145 -5.84 -1.51 -16.21
C LEU A 145 -5.04 -0.26 -16.57
N GLN A 146 -5.38 0.42 -17.67
CA GLN A 146 -4.72 1.66 -18.05
C GLN A 146 -4.94 2.77 -17.01
N GLU A 147 -6.17 2.95 -16.52
CA GLU A 147 -6.45 3.90 -15.44
C GLU A 147 -5.65 3.60 -14.16
N ALA A 148 -5.50 2.32 -13.80
CA ALA A 148 -4.71 1.90 -12.64
C ALA A 148 -3.22 2.23 -12.84
N ARG A 149 -2.68 1.99 -14.04
CA ARG A 149 -1.30 2.34 -14.41
C ARG A 149 -1.04 3.84 -14.32
N ASP A 150 -1.96 4.66 -14.83
CA ASP A 150 -1.83 6.13 -14.81
C ASP A 150 -1.85 6.68 -13.37
N LYS A 151 -2.74 6.16 -12.52
CA LYS A 151 -2.78 6.51 -11.10
C LYS A 151 -1.54 6.05 -10.36
N ASN A 152 -1.03 4.85 -10.66
CA ASN A 152 0.21 4.36 -10.09
C ASN A 152 1.41 5.23 -10.45
N ALA A 153 1.53 5.59 -11.73
CA ALA A 153 2.57 6.49 -12.22
C ALA A 153 2.49 7.86 -11.52
N THR A 154 1.28 8.37 -11.31
CA THR A 154 1.06 9.64 -10.59
C THR A 154 1.48 9.55 -9.12
N LYS A 155 1.09 8.48 -8.42
CA LYS A 155 1.51 8.19 -7.03
C LYS A 155 3.04 8.14 -6.91
N ASN A 156 3.70 7.43 -7.82
CA ASN A 156 5.16 7.30 -7.83
C ASN A 156 5.86 8.62 -8.13
N ARG A 157 5.35 9.42 -9.07
CA ARG A 157 5.87 10.78 -9.35
C ARG A 157 5.79 11.68 -8.11
N ILE A 158 4.65 11.66 -7.40
CA ILE A 158 4.47 12.45 -6.18
C ILE A 158 5.47 12.02 -5.10
N PHE A 159 5.65 10.72 -4.90
CA PHE A 159 6.61 10.19 -3.92
C PHE A 159 8.06 10.63 -4.23
N VAL A 160 8.46 10.58 -5.50
CA VAL A 160 9.79 11.06 -5.94
C VAL A 160 9.97 12.55 -5.65
N ILE A 161 8.96 13.39 -5.94
CA ILE A 161 9.02 14.83 -5.66
C ILE A 161 9.19 15.10 -4.16
N PHE A 162 8.42 14.42 -3.31
CA PHE A 162 8.57 14.54 -1.85
C PHE A 162 9.95 14.08 -1.36
N GLY A 163 10.49 12.99 -1.94
CA GLY A 163 11.84 12.52 -1.64
C GLY A 163 12.92 13.55 -1.99
N ILE A 164 12.83 14.17 -3.17
CA ILE A 164 13.75 15.25 -3.59
C ILE A 164 13.64 16.46 -2.66
N PHE A 165 12.41 16.89 -2.33
CA PHE A 165 12.18 18.01 -1.42
C PHE A 165 12.78 17.76 -0.03
N ALA A 166 12.57 16.56 0.53
CA ALA A 166 13.15 16.17 1.81
C ALA A 166 14.69 16.21 1.77
N ALA A 167 15.31 15.71 0.69
CA ALA A 167 16.76 15.76 0.50
C ALA A 167 17.30 17.21 0.45
N ILE A 168 16.62 18.11 -0.28
CA ILE A 168 16.99 19.53 -0.34
C ILE A 168 16.93 20.17 1.05
N VAL A 169 15.89 19.89 1.85
CA VAL A 169 15.75 20.40 3.21
C VAL A 169 16.90 19.92 4.10
N VAL A 170 17.29 18.64 4.01
CA VAL A 170 18.43 18.09 4.77
C VAL A 170 19.75 18.76 4.37
N VAL A 171 20.00 18.94 3.07
CA VAL A 171 21.20 19.65 2.58
C VAL A 171 21.21 21.11 3.08
N TYR A 172 20.08 21.80 2.99
CA TYR A 172 19.98 23.18 3.50
C TYR A 172 20.25 23.27 5.01
N LEU A 173 19.69 22.37 5.81
CA LEU A 173 19.89 22.34 7.27
C LEU A 173 21.34 22.02 7.63
N THR A 174 21.99 21.06 6.95
CA THR A 174 23.39 20.70 7.19
C THR A 174 24.35 21.84 6.84
N VAL A 175 24.16 22.50 5.69
CA VAL A 175 24.91 23.70 5.31
C VAL A 175 24.71 24.82 6.32
N ARG A 176 23.46 25.09 6.72
CA ARG A 176 23.14 26.12 7.73
C ARG A 176 23.80 25.84 9.08
N MET A 177 23.81 24.59 9.54
CA MET A 177 24.51 24.19 10.77
C MET A 177 26.03 24.37 10.65
N PHE A 178 26.61 24.03 9.50
CA PHE A 178 28.05 24.19 9.26
C PHE A 178 28.47 25.67 9.22
N VAL A 179 27.71 26.52 8.51
CA VAL A 179 27.94 27.98 8.48
C VAL A 179 27.77 28.62 9.86
N ARG A 180 26.83 28.13 10.68
CA ARG A 180 26.70 28.58 12.08
C ARG A 180 27.90 28.15 12.92
N ARG A 181 28.43 26.94 12.74
CA ARG A 181 29.65 26.49 13.43
C ARG A 181 30.88 27.28 13.00
N SER A 182 31.04 27.58 11.70
CA SER A 182 32.20 28.32 11.20
C SER A 182 32.24 29.78 11.67
N LYS A 183 31.09 30.39 11.99
CA LYS A 183 31.05 31.70 12.67
C LYS A 183 31.48 31.65 14.14
N ILE A 184 31.46 30.48 14.78
CA ILE A 184 31.88 30.31 16.18
C ILE A 184 33.39 29.99 16.27
N SER A 185 34.00 29.43 15.22
CA SER A 185 35.43 29.06 15.20
C SER A 185 36.33 29.97 14.34
N GLY A 186 35.79 30.98 13.66
CA GLY A 186 36.52 31.96 12.85
C GLY A 186 36.58 33.37 13.45
N GLY A 187 36.40 33.50 14.77
CA GLY A 187 36.63 34.74 15.50
C GLY A 187 38.11 34.87 15.84
N SER A 188 38.89 35.48 14.94
CA SER A 188 39.98 36.35 15.37
C SER A 188 39.43 37.31 16.42
N ASP A 189 40.12 37.45 17.55
CA ASP A 189 39.86 38.43 18.61
C ASP A 189 39.76 39.85 18.06
N ILE A 190 38.61 40.21 17.52
CA ILE A 190 38.15 41.58 17.50
C ILE A 190 37.49 41.75 18.85
N LEU A 191 38.29 42.17 19.84
CA LEU A 191 37.79 42.77 21.06
C LEU A 191 36.65 43.72 20.66
N HIS A 192 35.43 43.37 21.05
CA HIS A 192 34.37 44.35 21.21
C HIS A 192 34.86 45.33 22.28
N LEU A 193 35.60 46.33 21.82
CA LEU A 193 35.97 47.48 22.63
C LEU A 193 34.68 48.25 22.85
N GLU A 194 34.00 47.93 23.95
CA GLU A 194 32.92 48.76 24.47
C GLU A 194 33.43 50.21 24.56
N LYS A 195 32.60 51.13 24.08
CA LYS A 195 32.87 52.55 24.19
C LYS A 195 32.53 53.00 25.61
N VAL A 196 33.45 53.73 26.23
CA VAL A 196 33.28 54.29 27.58
C VAL A 196 33.35 55.80 27.45
N TYR A 197 32.48 56.54 28.14
CA TYR A 197 32.38 57.99 28.01
C TYR A 197 32.95 58.68 29.24
N CYS A 198 33.65 59.80 29.04
CA CYS A 198 34.11 60.62 30.15
C CYS A 198 32.96 61.50 30.68
N SER A 199 32.59 61.33 31.94
CA SER A 199 31.52 62.12 32.59
C SER A 199 31.80 63.63 32.62
N SER A 200 33.07 64.03 32.62
CA SER A 200 33.46 65.44 32.74
C SER A 200 33.53 66.19 31.40
N CYS A 201 33.83 65.50 30.29
CA CYS A 201 33.97 66.16 28.98
C CYS A 201 33.20 65.50 27.82
N GLY A 202 32.49 64.40 28.06
CA GLY A 202 31.62 63.73 27.09
C GLY A 202 32.34 62.99 25.94
N LYS A 203 33.68 62.96 25.91
CA LYS A 203 34.43 62.34 24.81
C LYS A 203 34.48 60.81 24.92
N GLU A 204 34.30 60.13 23.79
CA GLU A 204 34.43 58.68 23.63
C GLU A 204 35.85 58.19 23.94
N ASN A 205 35.95 57.10 24.71
CA ASN A 205 37.17 56.37 25.02
C ASN A 205 36.95 54.85 24.88
N ILE A 206 38.06 54.10 24.90
CA ILE A 206 38.10 52.65 24.73
C ILE A 206 38.15 51.97 26.11
N LYS A 207 37.31 50.95 26.35
CA LYS A 207 37.32 50.17 27.62
C LYS A 207 38.68 49.50 27.82
N GLY A 208 39.28 49.68 28.99
CA GLY A 208 40.64 49.23 29.33
C GLY A 208 41.60 50.34 29.80
N ILE A 209 41.17 51.61 29.75
CA ILE A 209 41.90 52.75 30.33
C ILE A 209 41.11 53.23 31.55
N SER A 210 41.76 53.42 32.70
CA SER A 210 41.07 53.84 33.94
C SER A 210 40.74 55.33 34.02
N TYR A 211 41.33 56.16 33.14
CA TYR A 211 41.16 57.62 33.16
C TYR A 211 41.09 58.22 31.75
N CYS A 212 40.31 59.30 31.59
CA CYS A 212 40.22 60.04 30.34
C CYS A 212 41.56 60.69 30.00
N ARG A 213 42.09 60.46 28.79
CA ARG A 213 43.37 61.05 28.36
C ARG A 213 43.37 62.58 28.31
N HIS A 214 42.20 63.21 28.26
CA HIS A 214 42.07 64.65 28.08
C HIS A 214 42.00 65.43 29.40
N CYS A 215 41.25 64.92 30.39
CA CYS A 215 41.04 65.61 31.67
C CYS A 215 41.47 64.79 32.90
N LYS A 216 42.01 63.58 32.70
CA LYS A 216 42.41 62.62 33.75
C LYS A 216 41.30 62.20 34.73
N ALA A 217 40.04 62.52 34.46
CA ALA A 217 38.90 62.04 35.24
C ALA A 217 38.69 60.52 35.02
N PRO A 218 38.22 59.76 36.03
CA PRO A 218 37.92 58.34 35.88
C PRO A 218 36.82 58.12 34.85
N LEU A 219 36.96 57.07 34.04
CA LEU A 219 35.96 56.69 33.04
C LEU A 219 34.87 55.83 33.69
N LYS A 220 33.60 56.13 33.39
CA LYS A 220 32.43 55.37 33.86
C LYS A 220 31.79 54.63 32.69
N SER A 221 31.29 53.42 32.92
CA SER A 221 30.58 52.68 31.89
C SER A 221 29.34 53.46 31.41
N LEU A 222 28.87 53.21 30.18
CA LEU A 222 27.67 53.87 29.66
C LEU A 222 26.46 53.61 30.59
N ASP A 223 26.34 52.37 31.09
CA ASP A 223 25.33 51.97 32.06
C ASP A 223 25.45 52.74 33.39
N GLU A 224 26.65 52.98 33.90
CA GLU A 224 26.86 53.82 35.10
C GLU A 224 26.44 55.27 34.87
N LEU A 225 26.70 55.83 33.69
CA LEU A 225 26.34 57.20 33.36
C LEU A 225 24.82 57.38 33.17
N GLU A 226 24.15 56.41 32.55
CA GLU A 226 22.69 56.40 32.45
C GLU A 226 22.03 56.23 33.82
N LYS A 227 22.56 55.34 34.66
CA LYS A 227 22.08 55.17 36.04
C LYS A 227 22.23 56.45 36.87
N GLU A 228 23.34 57.18 36.76
CA GLU A 228 23.50 58.47 37.46
C GLU A 228 22.49 59.51 37.01
N LYS A 229 22.18 59.58 35.71
CA LYS A 229 21.12 60.47 35.21
C LYS A 229 19.75 60.08 35.72
N ILE A 230 19.44 58.78 35.75
CA ILE A 230 18.17 58.28 36.30
C ILE A 230 18.07 58.62 37.79
N LEU A 231 19.14 58.42 38.55
CA LEU A 231 19.19 58.79 39.97
C LEU A 231 18.95 60.29 40.18
N GLU A 232 19.60 61.14 39.39
CA GLU A 232 19.42 62.59 39.49
C GLU A 232 17.98 63.01 39.15
N ASP A 233 17.36 62.43 38.12
CA ASP A 233 15.97 62.72 37.74
C ASP A 233 14.97 62.23 38.80
N VAL A 234 15.18 61.03 39.34
CA VAL A 234 14.34 60.46 40.40
C VAL A 234 14.46 61.28 41.69
N SER A 235 15.66 61.71 42.08
CA SER A 235 15.84 62.60 43.23
C SER A 235 15.18 63.96 43.02
N LYS A 236 15.23 64.54 41.81
CA LYS A 236 14.53 65.80 41.50
C LYS A 236 13.01 65.65 41.62
N LYS A 237 12.44 64.56 41.11
CA LYS A 237 11.01 64.27 41.20
C LYS A 237 10.55 64.01 42.64
N PHE A 238 11.41 63.40 43.46
CA PHE A 238 11.11 63.24 44.88
C PHE A 238 11.09 64.59 45.61
N ILE A 239 12.09 65.44 45.36
CA ILE A 239 12.15 66.79 45.96
C ILE A 239 10.99 67.67 45.49
N SER A 240 10.52 67.54 44.25
CA SER A 240 9.34 68.27 43.75
C SER A 240 8.00 67.72 44.26
N GLY A 241 8.02 66.59 44.98
CA GLY A 241 6.81 65.93 45.52
C GLY A 241 6.02 65.14 44.47
N GLU A 242 6.57 64.92 43.27
CA GLU A 242 5.93 64.16 42.20
C GLU A 242 5.88 62.66 42.48
N ILE A 243 6.79 62.15 43.31
CA ILE A 243 6.82 60.74 43.73
C ILE A 243 6.85 60.64 45.25
N SER A 244 6.20 59.61 45.79
CA SER A 244 6.12 59.36 47.23
C SER A 244 7.43 58.81 47.80
N GLU A 245 7.66 58.99 49.11
CA GLU A 245 8.87 58.50 49.80
C GLU A 245 9.06 56.98 49.69
N GLY A 246 7.96 56.21 49.76
CA GLY A 246 8.01 54.76 49.58
C GLY A 246 8.40 54.35 48.16
N GLU A 247 7.94 55.08 47.15
CA GLU A 247 8.24 54.80 45.74
C GLU A 247 9.67 55.22 45.38
N TYR A 248 10.15 56.33 45.93
CA TYR A 248 11.56 56.72 45.85
C TYR A 248 12.46 55.62 46.41
N HIS A 249 12.17 55.12 47.62
CA HIS A 249 12.98 54.05 48.22
C HIS A 249 12.94 52.74 47.44
N ARG A 250 11.80 52.38 46.85
CA ARG A 250 11.71 51.19 45.99
C ARG A 250 12.61 51.30 44.77
N ILE A 251 12.51 52.41 44.02
CA ILE A 251 13.31 52.66 42.81
C ILE A 251 14.82 52.70 43.16
N MET A 252 15.18 53.33 44.27
CA MET A 252 16.57 53.40 44.73
C MET A 252 17.13 52.01 45.11
N ASN A 253 16.30 51.11 45.65
CA ASN A 253 16.72 49.74 45.98
C ASN A 253 16.84 48.87 44.72
N GLU A 254 15.90 48.97 43.77
CA GLU A 254 15.98 48.26 42.48
C GLU A 254 17.23 48.67 41.68
N LEU A 255 17.57 49.96 41.69
CA LEU A 255 18.81 50.45 41.05
C LEU A 255 20.07 49.92 41.74
N LYS A 256 20.07 49.76 43.07
CA LYS A 256 21.20 49.18 43.82
C LYS A 256 21.38 47.68 43.55
N GLU A 257 20.31 46.92 43.39
CA GLU A 257 20.38 45.48 43.09
C GLU A 257 20.84 45.19 41.66
N SER A 258 20.77 46.18 40.76
CA SER A 258 21.22 46.08 39.37
C SER A 258 22.73 46.36 39.15
N LEU A 259 23.48 46.65 40.23
CA LEU A 259 24.93 46.92 40.26
C LEU A 259 25.70 45.69 40.76
#